data_AF-A0A2G9T3I9-F1
#
_entry.id   AF-A0A2G9T3I9-F1
#
_cell.length_a   1.000
_cell.length_b   1.000
_cell.length_c   1.000
_cell.angle_alpha   90.00
_cell.angle_beta   90.00
_cell.angle_gamma   90.00
#
_symmetry.space_group_name_H-M   'P 1'
#
loop_
_entity.id
_entity.type
_entity.pdbx_description
1 polymer ?
#
loop_
_entity_poly.entity_id
_entity_poly.type
_entity_poly.pdbx_seq_one_letter_code
_entity_poly.pdbx_strand_id
1 'polypeptide(L)'
;MERISEGGFFLALLAVLQCGQQPLTLPGALSLYYGQELGLTNVGNPPSPRGIMQWAPSGNDHHGFLSSSEANIGKLFFAESDNTDEQDNFETQYAKENSPLKIYQKLARMRQRDEALIVGSTVRHTLEGDVIIYSRYVK
;
A
#
# COMPACT_ATOMS: atom_id res chain seq x y z
N MET A 1 6.22 10.01 -34.39
CA MET A 1 6.55 11.39 -33.97
C MET A 1 5.36 12.25 -34.36
N GLU A 2 4.37 12.35 -33.48
CA GLU A 2 3.23 13.24 -33.65
C GLU A 2 3.22 14.21 -32.47
N ARG A 3 3.34 15.50 -32.79
CA ARG A 3 3.17 16.60 -31.85
C ARG A 3 1.67 16.90 -31.80
N ILE A 4 1.09 16.88 -30.61
CA ILE A 4 -0.16 17.58 -30.34
C ILE A 4 0.14 18.66 -29.32
N SER A 5 -0.05 19.88 -29.79
CA SER A 5 -0.03 21.15 -29.08
C SER A 5 -1.21 21.22 -28.12
N GLU A 6 -0.94 21.42 -26.82
CA GLU A 6 -1.63 22.36 -25.91
C GLU A 6 -1.34 21.98 -24.44
N GLY A 7 -0.69 22.91 -23.74
CA GLY A 7 -0.68 23.23 -22.30
C GLY A 7 -1.10 22.27 -21.17
N GLY A 8 -1.21 20.96 -21.36
CA GLY A 8 -1.56 20.01 -20.31
C GLY A 8 -0.33 19.39 -19.67
N PHE A 9 -0.18 19.53 -18.36
CA PHE A 9 0.75 18.70 -17.58
C PHE A 9 0.30 17.22 -17.67
N PHE A 10 0.87 16.48 -18.62
CA PHE A 10 0.63 15.04 -18.74
C PHE A 10 1.51 14.29 -17.73
N LEU A 11 0.91 13.89 -16.61
CA LEU A 11 1.55 12.95 -15.68
C LEU A 11 1.33 11.52 -16.20
N ALA A 12 2.25 11.02 -17.04
CA ALA A 12 2.29 9.61 -17.40
C ALA A 12 2.83 8.81 -16.18
N LEU A 13 1.94 8.31 -15.34
CA LEU A 13 2.33 7.49 -14.20
C LEU A 13 2.55 6.04 -14.67
N LEU A 14 3.81 5.65 -14.87
CA LEU A 14 4.19 4.27 -15.09
C LEU A 14 4.01 3.50 -13.78
N ALA A 15 2.86 2.85 -13.61
CA ALA A 15 2.60 1.99 -12.45
C ALA A 15 3.23 0.62 -12.70
N VAL A 16 4.44 0.38 -12.17
CA VAL A 16 4.99 -0.98 -12.05
C VAL A 16 4.17 -1.72 -11.00
N LEU A 17 3.58 -2.84 -11.41
CA LEU A 17 2.67 -3.69 -10.65
C LEU A 17 3.39 -4.34 -9.45
N GLN A 18 3.42 -3.67 -8.31
CA GLN A 18 3.48 -4.32 -7.01
C GLN A 18 2.09 -4.26 -6.38
N CYS A 19 1.57 -5.44 -6.03
CA CYS A 19 0.18 -5.76 -5.67
C CYS A 19 -0.46 -4.87 -4.56
N GLY A 20 0.29 -3.97 -3.91
CA GLY A 20 -0.19 -3.10 -2.84
C GLY A 20 -0.62 -1.67 -3.24
N GLN A 21 -0.23 -1.15 -4.42
CA GLN A 21 -0.39 0.29 -4.74
C GLN A 21 -1.56 0.62 -5.68
N GLN A 22 -2.22 -0.39 -6.23
CA GLN A 22 -3.21 -0.27 -7.31
C GLN A 22 -4.49 0.53 -6.97
N PRO A 23 -5.05 0.51 -5.74
CA PRO A 23 -6.34 1.18 -5.51
C PRO A 23 -6.20 2.71 -5.36
N LEU A 24 -5.00 3.23 -5.06
CA LEU A 24 -4.77 4.66 -4.85
C LEU A 24 -4.81 5.50 -6.13
N THR A 25 -4.71 4.87 -7.30
CA THR A 25 -4.68 5.55 -8.60
C THR A 25 -5.89 5.22 -9.47
N LEU A 26 -6.82 4.40 -8.99
CA LEU A 26 -8.09 4.09 -9.65
C LEU A 26 -9.23 5.00 -9.15
N PRO A 27 -10.20 5.34 -10.02
CA PRO A 27 -11.34 6.17 -9.63
C PRO A 27 -12.24 5.42 -8.64
N GLY A 28 -12.92 6.17 -7.76
CA GLY A 28 -13.87 5.62 -6.79
C GLY A 28 -13.38 5.66 -5.35
N ALA A 29 -14.12 4.99 -4.46
CA ALA A 29 -13.79 4.92 -3.04
C ALA A 29 -12.64 3.96 -2.79
N LEU A 30 -11.64 4.41 -2.04
CA LEU A 30 -10.52 3.60 -1.58
C LEU A 30 -10.94 2.82 -0.34
N SER A 31 -10.91 1.49 -0.39
CA SER A 31 -10.98 0.64 0.78
C SER A 31 -9.60 0.02 0.99
N LEU A 32 -8.96 0.37 2.11
CA LEU A 32 -7.66 -0.15 2.50
C LEU A 32 -7.87 -1.10 3.69
N TYR A 33 -7.31 -2.30 3.60
CA TYR A 33 -7.24 -3.20 4.73
C TYR A 33 -6.02 -2.90 5.59
N TYR A 34 -6.16 -2.98 6.91
CA TYR A 34 -5.07 -2.66 7.84
C TYR A 34 -3.87 -3.59 7.60
N GLY A 35 -2.66 -3.04 7.63
CA GLY A 35 -1.43 -3.79 7.35
C GLY A 35 -1.08 -3.92 5.87
N GLN A 36 -2.00 -3.62 4.95
CA GLN A 36 -1.71 -3.62 3.51
C GLN A 36 -0.75 -2.47 3.14
N GLU A 37 -0.79 -1.35 3.85
CA GLU A 37 0.12 -0.22 3.69
C GLU A 37 1.56 -0.55 4.12
N LEU A 38 1.71 -1.51 5.04
CA LEU A 38 3.00 -2.05 5.46
C LEU A 38 3.46 -3.21 4.55
N GLY A 39 2.56 -3.76 3.72
CA GLY A 39 2.85 -4.92 2.90
C GLY A 39 2.74 -6.25 3.64
N LEU A 40 1.97 -6.31 4.73
CA LEU A 40 1.77 -7.55 5.48
C LEU A 40 1.16 -8.64 4.59
N THR A 41 1.74 -9.83 4.68
CA THR A 41 1.27 -11.03 3.99
C THR A 41 0.21 -11.76 4.80
N ASN A 42 -0.53 -12.67 4.16
CA ASN A 42 -1.47 -13.54 4.87
C ASN A 42 -0.73 -14.46 5.86
N VAL A 43 -1.30 -14.62 7.05
CA VAL A 43 -0.70 -15.39 8.16
C VAL A 43 -1.67 -16.45 8.68
N GLY A 44 -1.14 -17.45 9.37
CA GLY A 44 -1.90 -18.57 9.95
C GLY A 44 -2.15 -19.74 8.98
N ASN A 45 -2.84 -20.77 9.49
CA ASN A 45 -3.20 -21.96 8.72
C ASN A 45 -4.70 -22.27 8.90
N PRO A 46 -5.55 -22.05 7.88
CA PRO A 46 -5.22 -21.58 6.52
C PRO A 46 -4.78 -20.09 6.47
N PRO A 47 -3.99 -19.68 5.46
CA PRO A 47 -3.53 -18.29 5.33
C PRO A 47 -4.70 -17.31 5.28
N SER A 48 -4.69 -16.33 6.19
CA SER A 48 -5.76 -15.35 6.35
C SER A 48 -5.16 -13.95 6.44
N PRO A 49 -5.83 -12.92 5.87
CA PRO A 49 -5.38 -11.53 5.99
C PRO A 49 -5.57 -10.96 7.41
N ARG A 50 -6.28 -11.68 8.29
CA ARG A 50 -6.60 -11.29 9.67
C ARG A 50 -5.42 -11.44 10.65
N GLY A 51 -4.21 -11.16 10.20
CA GLY A 51 -3.05 -11.12 11.08
C GLY A 51 -3.16 -9.99 12.08
N ILE A 52 -2.37 -10.06 13.16
CA ILE A 52 -2.20 -8.91 14.05
C ILE A 52 -1.43 -7.78 13.31
N MET A 53 -1.67 -6.55 13.72
CA MET A 53 -0.92 -5.40 13.21
C MET A 53 0.46 -5.36 13.85
N GLN A 54 1.50 -5.15 13.03
CA GLN A 54 2.89 -5.10 13.47
C GLN A 54 3.35 -3.65 13.63
N TRP A 55 3.37 -3.15 14.87
CA TRP A 55 3.79 -1.78 15.18
C TRP A 55 5.31 -1.68 15.35
N ALA A 56 5.89 -2.65 16.05
CA ALA A 56 7.30 -2.72 16.40
C ALA A 56 7.94 -4.03 15.87
N PRO A 57 9.27 -4.17 15.95
CA PRO A 57 9.98 -5.44 15.70
C PRO A 57 9.44 -6.60 16.57
N SER A 58 9.78 -7.84 16.23
CA SER A 58 9.24 -8.99 16.96
C SER A 58 9.75 -9.00 18.41
N GLY A 59 8.89 -9.42 19.34
CA GLY A 59 9.17 -9.32 20.76
C GLY A 59 8.10 -10.00 21.61
N ASN A 60 8.30 -9.99 22.92
CA ASN A 60 7.35 -10.58 23.88
C ASN A 60 5.99 -9.85 23.92
N ASP A 61 5.88 -8.71 23.24
CA ASP A 61 4.71 -7.87 23.11
C ASP A 61 3.97 -8.07 21.78
N HIS A 62 4.34 -9.10 21.00
CA HIS A 62 3.74 -9.44 19.71
C HIS A 62 3.74 -8.25 18.73
N HIS A 63 4.94 -7.79 18.36
CA HIS A 63 5.14 -6.63 17.49
C HIS A 63 4.52 -5.34 18.03
N GLY A 64 4.52 -5.15 19.35
CA GLY A 64 3.89 -4.02 20.03
C GLY A 64 2.36 -4.00 19.98
N PHE A 65 1.72 -5.13 19.65
CA PHE A 65 0.26 -5.25 19.71
C PHE A 65 -0.25 -5.31 21.16
N LEU A 66 0.55 -5.88 22.07
CA LEU A 66 0.25 -5.93 23.50
C LEU A 66 1.07 -4.90 24.27
N SER A 67 0.48 -4.25 25.28
CA SER A 67 1.17 -3.25 26.10
C SER A 67 2.06 -3.84 27.20
N SER A 68 1.89 -5.13 27.52
CA SER A 68 2.74 -5.83 28.48
C SER A 68 3.08 -7.23 27.97
N SER A 69 4.36 -7.57 28.10
CA SER A 69 4.91 -8.89 27.77
C SER A 69 4.31 -10.03 28.59
N GLU A 70 3.61 -9.71 29.68
CA GLU A 70 3.00 -10.70 30.60
C GLU A 70 1.50 -10.92 30.32
N ALA A 71 0.87 -10.08 29.48
CA ALA A 71 -0.55 -10.22 29.15
C ALA A 71 -0.76 -11.28 28.04
N ASN A 72 -0.69 -12.56 28.39
CA ASN A 72 -1.10 -13.70 27.54
C ASN A 72 -0.15 -14.06 26.38
N ILE A 73 1.10 -14.43 26.71
CA ILE A 73 2.10 -15.08 25.83
C ILE A 73 1.59 -16.36 25.12
N GLY A 74 0.33 -16.79 25.32
CA GLY A 74 -0.23 -18.01 24.75
C GLY A 74 -1.64 -17.91 24.15
N LYS A 75 -2.23 -16.72 23.98
CA LYS A 75 -3.63 -16.64 23.49
C LYS A 75 -3.96 -15.44 22.61
N LEU A 76 -3.10 -15.14 21.64
CA LEU A 76 -3.60 -14.41 20.47
C LEU A 76 -4.46 -15.37 19.64
N PHE A 77 -5.70 -14.96 19.36
CA PHE A 77 -6.59 -15.70 18.45
C PHE A 77 -6.18 -15.55 16.98
N PHE A 78 -5.35 -14.54 16.70
CA PHE A 78 -4.88 -14.20 15.37
C PHE A 78 -3.37 -14.49 15.29
N ALA A 79 -2.95 -15.00 14.14
CA ALA A 79 -1.53 -15.25 13.88
C ALA A 79 -0.77 -13.93 13.66
N GLU A 80 0.52 -13.96 13.95
CA GLU A 80 1.47 -12.92 13.56
C GLU A 80 2.33 -13.39 12.39
N SER A 81 3.03 -12.47 11.73
CA SER A 81 3.95 -12.83 10.66
C SER A 81 5.31 -13.16 11.23
N ASP A 82 5.78 -14.38 10.95
CA ASP A 82 7.09 -14.89 11.38
C ASP A 82 8.24 -14.42 10.46
N ASN A 83 8.09 -13.27 9.77
CA ASN A 83 9.10 -12.78 8.83
C ASN A 83 10.38 -12.39 9.58
N THR A 84 11.46 -13.13 9.32
CA THR A 84 12.79 -12.95 9.94
C THR A 84 13.45 -11.62 9.62
N ASP A 85 13.07 -10.99 8.52
CA ASP A 85 13.65 -9.70 8.13
C ASP A 85 13.12 -8.56 9.02
N GLU A 86 11.98 -8.77 9.67
CA GLU A 86 11.27 -7.82 10.54
C GLU A 86 11.16 -6.41 9.93
N GLN A 87 11.16 -6.28 8.60
CA GLN A 87 11.06 -4.99 7.92
C GLN A 87 9.61 -4.53 7.74
N ASP A 88 8.65 -5.41 8.01
CA ASP A 88 7.23 -5.21 7.74
C ASP A 88 6.46 -4.64 8.94
N ASN A 89 7.11 -3.78 9.74
CA ASN A 89 6.50 -3.10 10.90
C ASN A 89 6.46 -1.58 10.73
N PHE A 90 5.56 -0.94 11.48
CA PHE A 90 5.37 0.51 11.43
C PHE A 90 6.62 1.30 11.78
N GLU A 91 7.30 1.02 12.91
CA GLU A 91 8.47 1.79 13.35
C GLU A 91 9.60 1.80 12.31
N THR A 92 9.94 0.62 11.80
CA THR A 92 11.04 0.41 10.86
C THR A 92 10.73 1.08 9.52
N GLN A 93 9.50 0.89 9.02
CA GLN A 93 9.08 1.54 7.78
C GLN A 93 8.90 3.04 7.94
N TYR A 94 8.52 3.53 9.11
CA TYR A 94 8.40 4.95 9.35
C TYR A 94 9.77 5.65 9.39
N ALA A 95 10.79 5.00 9.94
CA ALA A 95 12.15 5.50 9.97
C ALA A 95 12.86 5.45 8.59
N LYS A 96 12.53 4.45 7.76
CA LYS A 96 13.15 4.28 6.43
C LYS A 96 12.49 5.16 5.37
N GLU A 97 13.29 5.93 4.63
CA GLU A 97 12.78 6.88 3.63
C GLU A 97 12.08 6.21 2.42
N ASN A 98 12.60 5.06 2.00
CA ASN A 98 12.11 4.29 0.84
C ASN A 98 11.35 3.03 1.28
N SER A 99 10.46 3.17 2.27
CA SER A 99 9.59 2.08 2.71
C SER A 99 8.25 2.06 1.96
N PRO A 100 7.58 0.90 1.91
CA PRO A 100 6.21 0.78 1.42
C PRO A 100 5.26 1.82 2.06
N LEU A 101 5.34 2.01 3.37
CA LEU A 101 4.53 2.99 4.11
C LEU A 101 4.73 4.42 3.59
N LYS A 102 5.98 4.86 3.34
CA LYS A 102 6.25 6.22 2.85
C LYS A 102 5.75 6.41 1.42
N ILE A 103 5.86 5.39 0.58
CA ILE A 103 5.29 5.40 -0.78
C ILE A 103 3.77 5.54 -0.69
N TYR A 104 3.13 4.74 0.15
CA TYR A 104 1.69 4.79 0.37
C TYR A 104 1.23 6.18 0.87
N GLN A 105 1.94 6.76 1.84
CA GLN A 105 1.69 8.13 2.32
C GLN A 105 1.83 9.18 1.21
N LYS A 106 2.87 9.08 0.38
CA LYS A 106 3.09 10.00 -0.75
C LYS A 106 1.96 9.89 -1.78
N LEU A 107 1.54 8.67 -2.13
CA LEU A 107 0.45 8.43 -3.07
C LEU A 107 -0.91 8.88 -2.52
N ALA A 108 -1.18 8.66 -1.24
CA ALA A 108 -2.38 9.17 -0.57
C ALA A 108 -2.42 10.71 -0.60
N ARG A 109 -1.30 11.38 -0.30
CA ARG A 109 -1.18 12.85 -0.42
C ARG A 109 -1.27 13.36 -1.86
N MET A 110 -0.81 12.58 -2.83
CA MET A 110 -0.94 12.91 -4.25
C MET A 110 -2.41 12.85 -4.67
N ARG A 111 -3.11 11.77 -4.31
CA ARG A 111 -4.55 11.62 -4.59
C ARG A 111 -5.38 12.73 -3.94
N GLN A 112 -5.05 13.16 -2.71
CA GLN A 112 -5.76 14.26 -2.05
C GLN A 112 -5.59 15.62 -2.76
N ARG A 113 -4.47 15.83 -3.46
CA ARG A 113 -4.15 17.11 -4.10
C ARG A 113 -4.54 17.16 -5.57
N ASP A 114 -4.59 16.01 -6.23
CA ASP A 114 -4.86 15.92 -7.66
C ASP A 114 -6.32 15.48 -7.91
N GLU A 115 -7.13 16.41 -8.39
CA GLU A 115 -8.53 16.16 -8.75
C GLU A 115 -8.68 15.12 -9.86
N ALA A 116 -7.70 15.01 -10.77
CA ALA A 116 -7.71 14.00 -11.82
C ALA A 116 -7.66 12.58 -11.22
N LEU A 117 -7.01 12.41 -10.06
CA LEU A 117 -6.92 11.16 -9.32
C LEU A 117 -8.15 10.86 -8.43
N ILE A 118 -8.98 11.86 -8.13
CA ILE A 118 -10.21 11.68 -7.37
C ILE A 118 -11.41 11.47 -8.30
N VAL A 119 -11.65 12.41 -9.22
CA VAL A 119 -12.88 12.50 -10.04
C VAL A 119 -12.60 12.36 -11.54
N GLY A 120 -11.33 12.53 -11.95
CA GLY A 120 -10.95 12.47 -13.36
C GLY A 120 -11.32 11.16 -14.06
N SER A 121 -11.63 11.27 -15.35
CA SER A 121 -11.96 10.14 -16.20
C SER A 121 -10.73 9.28 -16.48
N THR A 122 -10.91 7.96 -16.56
CA THR A 122 -9.82 7.01 -16.85
C THR A 122 -9.92 6.54 -18.29
N VAL A 123 -8.83 6.68 -19.06
CA VAL A 123 -8.69 6.08 -20.39
C VAL A 123 -7.65 4.99 -20.32
N ARG A 124 -8.06 3.76 -20.63
CA ARG A 124 -7.17 2.60 -20.67
C ARG A 124 -6.47 2.53 -22.02
N HIS A 125 -5.16 2.39 -22.03
CA HIS A 125 -4.40 2.10 -23.24
C HIS A 125 -4.47 0.60 -23.57
N THR A 126 -3.97 0.21 -24.75
CA THR A 126 -3.74 -1.20 -25.10
C THR A 126 -2.85 -1.90 -24.07
N LEU A 127 -3.19 -3.15 -23.75
CA LEU A 127 -2.36 -4.01 -22.93
C LEU A 127 -1.18 -4.50 -23.79
N GLU A 128 0.03 -4.13 -23.41
CA GLU A 128 1.26 -4.60 -24.07
C GLU A 128 2.00 -5.53 -23.10
N GLY A 129 1.85 -6.83 -23.29
CA GLY A 129 2.42 -7.86 -22.39
C GLY A 129 1.84 -7.75 -20.98
N ASP A 130 2.73 -7.64 -19.99
CA ASP A 130 2.39 -7.58 -18.55
C ASP A 130 2.26 -6.14 -18.01
N VAL A 131 2.26 -5.13 -18.89
CA VAL A 131 2.19 -3.72 -18.49
C VAL A 131 0.79 -3.16 -18.71
N ILE A 132 0.20 -2.60 -17.64
CA ILE A 132 -1.08 -1.90 -17.70
C ILE A 132 -0.81 -0.39 -17.74
N ILE A 133 -1.23 0.27 -18.82
CA ILE A 133 -1.12 1.72 -18.98
C ILE A 133 -2.52 2.32 -19.01
N TYR A 134 -2.73 3.38 -18.22
CA TYR A 134 -3.93 4.19 -18.24
C TYR A 134 -3.58 5.64 -17.95
N SER A 135 -4.39 6.55 -18.48
CA SER A 135 -4.27 7.98 -18.27
C SER A 135 -5.49 8.50 -17.51
N ARG A 136 -5.26 9.51 -16.68
CA ARG A 136 -6.29 10.22 -15.89
C ARG A 136 -6.31 11.68 -16.35
N TYR A 137 -7.49 12.23 -16.60
CA TYR A 137 -7.62 13.65 -16.93
C TYR A 137 -8.94 14.23 -16.42
N VAL A 138 -8.93 15.53 -16.16
CA VAL A 138 -10.11 16.36 -15.91
C VAL A 138 -10.38 17.16 -17.19
N LYS A 139 -11.65 17.25 -17.61
CA LYS A 139 -12.04 18.08 -18.75
C LYS A 139 -12.09 19.54 -18.37
#